data_AF-A0A842N2R8-F1
#
_entry.id   AF-A0A842N2R8-F1
#
_cell.length_a   1.000
_cell.length_b   1.000
_cell.length_c   1.000
_cell.angle_alpha   90.00
_cell.angle_beta   90.00
_cell.angle_gamma   90.00
#
_symmetry.space_group_name_H-M   'P 1'
#
loop_
_entity.id
_entity.type
_entity.pdbx_description
1 polymer ?
#
loop_
_entity_poly.entity_id
_entity_poly.type
_entity_poly.pdbx_seq_one_letter_code
_entity_poly.pdbx_strand_id
1 'polypeptide(L)'
;MVDKYEDPFVKISAMIGGDEYLKVARSLLKTEDATDEEIASSTGLRINMVRRVLYDLFGKGLITGVRVKDERKGWFVYRWRSRRDEVENFIENQKKKILGRLQQRLDYENSSDFYHCGNQDCSRSTFEDALDQFFKCPSCGQVLNIKKNDKIKKNFSKKIDHIKGDIRI
;
A
#
# COMPACT_ATOMS: atom_id res chain seq x y z
N MET A 1 6.53 -8.76 -20.34
CA MET A 1 7.90 -8.64 -19.81
C MET A 1 8.11 -7.18 -19.44
N VAL A 2 8.29 -6.88 -18.17
CA VAL A 2 8.51 -5.52 -17.64
C VAL A 2 10.00 -5.22 -17.86
N ASP A 3 10.30 -4.19 -18.65
CA ASP A 3 11.65 -3.90 -19.11
C ASP A 3 12.53 -3.40 -17.94
N LYS A 4 13.83 -3.73 -17.94
CA LYS A 4 14.75 -3.44 -16.82
C LYS A 4 14.90 -1.92 -16.61
N TYR A 5 14.65 -1.13 -17.65
CA TYR A 5 14.70 0.34 -17.70
C TYR A 5 13.33 1.03 -17.57
N GLU A 6 12.27 0.30 -17.25
CA GLU A 6 10.94 0.90 -17.14
C GLU A 6 10.86 1.85 -15.93
N ASP A 7 10.33 3.05 -16.18
CA ASP A 7 10.24 4.18 -15.25
C ASP A 7 9.60 3.75 -13.92
N PRO A 8 10.15 4.18 -12.75
CA PRO A 8 9.59 3.83 -11.44
C PRO A 8 8.09 4.09 -11.32
N PHE A 9 7.58 5.16 -11.92
CA PHE A 9 6.15 5.48 -11.98
C PHE A 9 5.33 4.34 -12.60
N VAL A 10 5.80 3.81 -13.72
CA VAL A 10 5.09 2.74 -14.46
C VAL A 10 5.13 1.44 -13.68
N LYS A 11 6.29 1.09 -13.10
CA LYS A 11 6.44 -0.12 -12.28
C LYS A 11 5.50 -0.10 -11.08
N ILE A 12 5.41 1.02 -10.36
CA ILE A 12 4.50 1.15 -9.21
C ILE A 12 3.05 1.09 -9.65
N SER A 13 2.70 1.80 -10.72
CA SER A 13 1.33 1.76 -11.26
C SER A 13 0.91 0.34 -11.60
N ALA A 14 1.79 -0.42 -12.27
CA ALA A 14 1.56 -1.83 -12.58
C ALA A 14 1.41 -2.71 -11.32
N MET A 15 2.20 -2.47 -10.26
CA MET A 15 2.06 -3.18 -8.99
C MET A 15 0.74 -2.89 -8.27
N ILE A 16 0.15 -1.71 -8.47
CA ILE A 16 -1.11 -1.32 -7.83
C ILE A 16 -2.31 -2.02 -8.48
N GLY A 17 -2.38 -2.07 -9.80
CA GLY A 17 -3.59 -2.56 -10.47
C GLY A 17 -3.38 -3.26 -11.82
N GLY A 18 -2.16 -3.71 -12.09
CA GLY A 18 -1.87 -4.60 -13.22
C GLY A 18 -1.79 -3.90 -14.58
N ASP A 19 -2.19 -4.62 -15.63
CA ASP A 19 -1.95 -4.24 -17.04
C ASP A 19 -2.63 -2.93 -17.44
N GLU A 20 -3.85 -2.67 -16.92
CA GLU A 20 -4.59 -1.44 -17.21
C GLU A 20 -3.86 -0.21 -16.66
N TYR A 21 -3.33 -0.32 -15.44
CA TYR A 21 -2.54 0.74 -14.80
C TYR A 21 -1.22 0.97 -15.52
N LEU A 22 -0.57 -0.11 -15.97
CA LEU A 22 0.65 -0.04 -16.78
C LEU A 22 0.39 0.72 -18.08
N LYS A 23 -0.70 0.43 -18.79
CA LYS A 23 -1.08 1.12 -20.03
C LYS A 23 -1.35 2.60 -19.81
N VAL A 24 -2.15 2.94 -18.79
CA VAL A 24 -2.45 4.34 -18.44
C VAL A 24 -1.18 5.10 -18.04
N ALA A 25 -0.33 4.50 -17.19
CA ALA A 25 0.92 5.13 -16.76
C ALA A 25 1.87 5.39 -17.94
N ARG A 26 2.00 4.44 -18.87
CA ARG A 26 2.79 4.64 -20.10
C ARG A 26 2.21 5.74 -20.99
N SER A 27 0.88 5.87 -21.07
CA SER A 27 0.26 6.98 -21.81
C SER A 27 0.57 8.34 -21.18
N LEU A 28 0.51 8.44 -19.85
CA LEU A 28 0.80 9.67 -19.12
C LEU A 28 2.27 10.10 -19.23
N LEU A 29 3.21 9.17 -19.41
CA LEU A 29 4.61 9.50 -19.66
C LEU A 29 4.88 9.97 -21.10
N LYS A 30 4.04 9.60 -22.06
CA LYS A 30 4.18 10.01 -23.46
C LYS A 30 3.57 11.37 -23.74
N THR A 31 2.54 11.74 -23.00
CA THR A 31 1.78 12.97 -23.22
C THR A 31 1.46 13.60 -21.88
N GLU A 32 2.04 14.78 -21.65
CA GLU A 32 1.69 15.61 -20.51
C GLU A 32 0.31 16.24 -20.70
N ASP A 33 -0.38 16.47 -19.58
CA ASP A 33 -1.67 17.15 -19.52
C ASP A 33 -2.78 16.52 -20.41
N ALA A 34 -2.79 15.19 -20.48
CA ALA A 34 -3.73 14.42 -21.28
C ALA A 34 -5.11 14.33 -20.61
N THR A 35 -6.18 14.31 -21.42
CA THR A 35 -7.56 14.07 -20.95
C THR A 35 -7.88 12.58 -20.83
N ASP A 36 -8.96 12.23 -20.12
CA ASP A 36 -9.44 10.85 -20.03
C ASP A 36 -9.70 10.26 -21.43
N GLU A 37 -10.24 11.06 -22.35
CA GLU A 37 -10.54 10.67 -23.73
C GLU A 37 -9.27 10.40 -24.55
N GLU A 38 -8.26 11.27 -24.42
CA GLU A 38 -6.96 11.10 -25.10
C GLU A 38 -6.26 9.83 -24.62
N ILE A 39 -6.28 9.57 -23.32
CA ILE A 39 -5.69 8.36 -22.71
C ILE A 39 -6.47 7.11 -23.11
N ALA A 40 -7.80 7.17 -23.14
CA ALA A 40 -8.62 6.04 -23.62
C ALA A 40 -8.32 5.71 -25.08
N SER A 41 -8.20 6.74 -25.94
CA SER A 41 -7.87 6.57 -27.35
C SER A 41 -6.48 5.99 -27.57
N SER A 42 -5.48 6.42 -26.80
CA SER A 42 -4.09 5.94 -26.96
C SER A 42 -3.87 4.53 -26.41
N THR A 43 -4.62 4.14 -25.37
CA THR A 43 -4.47 2.84 -24.69
C THR A 43 -5.43 1.76 -25.21
N GLY A 44 -6.49 2.15 -25.91
CA GLY A 44 -7.58 1.26 -26.33
C GLY A 44 -8.48 0.80 -25.17
N LEU A 45 -8.31 1.35 -23.97
CA LEU A 45 -9.13 1.03 -22.81
C LEU A 45 -10.47 1.76 -22.87
N ARG A 46 -11.50 1.17 -22.25
CA ARG A 46 -12.79 1.85 -22.07
C ARG A 46 -12.61 3.07 -21.17
N ILE A 47 -13.23 4.19 -21.53
CA ILE A 47 -13.08 5.46 -20.80
C ILE A 47 -13.41 5.36 -19.30
N ASN A 48 -14.41 4.56 -18.92
CA ASN A 48 -14.76 4.36 -17.51
C ASN A 48 -13.67 3.61 -16.73
N MET A 49 -12.92 2.73 -17.41
CA MET A 49 -11.77 2.08 -16.81
C MET A 49 -10.63 3.07 -16.62
N VAL A 50 -10.33 3.87 -17.65
CA VAL A 50 -9.32 4.93 -17.59
C VAL A 50 -9.60 5.88 -16.43
N ARG A 51 -10.84 6.38 -16.30
CA ARG A 51 -11.25 7.25 -15.19
C ARG A 51 -11.02 6.61 -13.81
N ARG A 52 -11.39 5.34 -13.66
CA ARG A 52 -11.16 4.60 -12.41
C ARG A 52 -9.67 4.55 -12.07
N VAL A 53 -8.83 4.22 -13.04
CA VAL A 53 -7.36 4.16 -12.87
C VAL A 53 -6.81 5.55 -12.52
N LEU A 54 -7.22 6.59 -13.24
CA LEU A 54 -6.75 7.96 -13.00
C LEU A 54 -7.13 8.47 -11.61
N TYR A 55 -8.38 8.27 -11.18
CA TYR A 55 -8.80 8.67 -9.83
C TYR A 55 -8.07 7.89 -8.74
N ASP A 56 -7.79 6.61 -8.97
CA ASP A 56 -7.04 5.81 -8.00
C ASP A 56 -5.56 6.24 -7.90
N LEU A 57 -4.91 6.52 -9.02
CA LEU A 57 -3.55 7.08 -9.07
C LEU A 57 -3.50 8.49 -8.47
N PHE A 58 -4.53 9.30 -8.69
CA PHE A 58 -4.65 10.64 -8.11
C PHE A 58 -4.83 10.58 -6.60
N GLY A 59 -5.71 9.71 -6.10
CA GLY A 59 -5.91 9.50 -4.65
C GLY A 59 -4.65 9.00 -3.93
N LYS A 60 -3.77 8.30 -4.66
CA LYS A 60 -2.45 7.87 -4.17
C LYS A 60 -1.36 8.94 -4.35
N GLY A 61 -1.65 10.07 -4.97
CA GLY A 61 -0.68 11.15 -5.20
C GLY A 61 0.39 10.83 -6.23
N LEU A 62 0.14 9.88 -7.14
CA LEU A 62 1.07 9.51 -8.21
C LEU A 62 0.89 10.38 -9.47
N ILE A 63 -0.25 11.06 -9.60
CA ILE A 63 -0.57 11.97 -10.69
C ILE A 63 -1.22 13.25 -10.15
N THR A 64 -1.22 14.33 -10.92
CA THR A 64 -2.04 15.53 -10.70
C THR A 64 -3.14 15.63 -11.74
N GLY A 65 -4.26 16.26 -11.38
CA GLY A 65 -5.32 16.64 -12.29
C GLY A 65 -5.61 18.12 -12.17
N VAL A 66 -5.53 18.86 -13.28
CA VAL A 66 -5.92 20.27 -13.34
C VAL A 66 -7.23 20.39 -14.10
N ARG A 67 -8.20 21.08 -13.49
CA ARG A 67 -9.49 21.36 -14.12
C ARG A 67 -9.35 22.60 -15.00
N VAL A 68 -9.53 22.44 -16.31
CA VAL A 68 -9.39 23.50 -17.30
C VAL A 68 -10.72 23.67 -18.04
N LYS A 69 -11.09 24.92 -18.34
CA LYS A 69 -12.26 25.20 -19.19
C LYS A 69 -11.88 24.94 -20.64
N ASP A 70 -12.61 24.06 -21.31
CA ASP A 70 -12.45 23.86 -22.75
C ASP A 70 -13.20 24.97 -23.49
N GLU A 71 -12.48 25.92 -24.07
CA GLU A 71 -13.07 27.07 -24.78
C GLU A 71 -13.88 26.66 -26.01
N ARG A 72 -13.57 25.51 -26.63
CA ARG A 72 -14.27 25.03 -27.83
C ARG A 72 -15.59 24.36 -27.49
N LYS A 73 -15.62 23.67 -26.35
CA LYS A 73 -16.73 22.80 -25.94
C LYS A 73 -17.62 23.45 -24.87
N GLY A 74 -17.12 24.46 -24.17
CA GLY A 74 -17.87 25.22 -23.16
C GLY A 74 -18.00 24.51 -21.80
N TRP A 75 -17.47 23.29 -21.64
CA TRP A 75 -17.44 22.56 -20.37
C TRP A 75 -16.03 22.43 -19.81
N PHE A 76 -15.92 21.92 -18.58
CA PHE A 76 -14.64 21.69 -17.92
C PHE A 76 -14.11 20.29 -18.19
N VAL A 77 -12.81 20.18 -18.46
CA VAL A 77 -12.08 18.93 -18.62
C VAL A 77 -10.97 18.83 -17.58
N TYR A 78 -10.66 17.60 -17.17
CA TYR A 78 -9.47 17.33 -16.37
C TYR A 78 -8.29 17.03 -17.31
N ARG A 79 -7.15 17.65 -17.03
CA ARG A 79 -5.87 17.33 -17.65
C ARG A 79 -4.97 16.69 -16.62
N TRP A 80 -4.48 15.50 -16.95
CA TRP A 80 -3.71 14.66 -16.04
C TRP A 80 -2.23 14.67 -16.37
N ARG A 81 -1.41 14.70 -15.32
CA ARG A 81 0.05 14.69 -15.44
C ARG A 81 0.66 13.73 -14.43
N SER A 82 1.63 12.93 -14.86
CA SER A 82 2.38 12.06 -13.94
C SER A 82 3.29 12.87 -13.03
N ARG A 83 3.37 12.53 -11.74
CA ARG A 83 4.36 13.08 -10.82
C ARG A 83 5.63 12.22 -10.79
N ARG A 84 6.16 11.85 -11.95
CA ARG A 84 7.28 10.89 -12.07
C ARG A 84 8.51 11.30 -11.25
N ASP A 85 8.78 12.61 -11.15
CA ASP A 85 9.91 13.16 -10.41
C ASP A 85 9.74 13.04 -8.88
N GLU A 86 8.50 12.90 -8.40
CA GLU A 86 8.18 12.72 -6.98
C GLU A 86 7.95 11.25 -6.60
N VAL A 87 8.07 10.32 -7.56
CA VAL A 87 7.78 8.91 -7.31
C VAL A 87 8.73 8.30 -6.30
N GLU A 88 10.01 8.68 -6.31
CA GLU A 88 10.97 8.21 -5.30
C GLU A 88 10.54 8.65 -3.89
N ASN A 89 10.16 9.92 -3.71
CA ASN A 89 9.63 10.45 -2.45
C ASN A 89 8.35 9.71 -2.02
N PHE A 90 7.47 9.35 -2.97
CA PHE A 90 6.30 8.53 -2.68
C PHE A 90 6.72 7.15 -2.13
N ILE A 91 7.65 6.45 -2.78
CA ILE A 91 8.15 5.14 -2.34
C ILE A 91 8.73 5.23 -0.92
N GLU A 92 9.57 6.24 -0.66
CA GLU A 92 10.17 6.45 0.65
C GLU A 92 9.12 6.71 1.73
N ASN A 93 8.13 7.54 1.45
CA ASN A 93 7.03 7.80 2.38
C ASN A 93 6.22 6.54 2.68
N GLN A 94 6.00 5.66 1.69
CA GLN A 94 5.37 4.36 1.93
C GLN A 94 6.25 3.44 2.78
N LYS A 95 7.56 3.38 2.51
CA LYS A 95 8.51 2.61 3.34
C LYS A 95 8.49 3.09 4.79
N LYS A 96 8.51 4.42 5.04
CA LYS A 96 8.40 5.01 6.38
C LYS A 96 7.09 4.63 7.08
N LYS A 97 5.95 4.66 6.37
CA LYS A 97 4.65 4.21 6.92
C LYS A 97 4.66 2.73 7.30
N ILE A 98 5.21 1.87 6.43
CA ILE A 98 5.33 0.43 6.70
C ILE A 98 6.23 0.19 7.91
N LEU A 99 7.37 0.88 7.97
CA LEU A 99 8.30 0.81 9.10
C LEU A 99 7.63 1.20 10.41
N GLY A 100 6.88 2.30 10.44
CA GLY A 100 6.13 2.73 11.63
C GLY A 100 5.13 1.66 12.10
N ARG A 101 4.40 1.04 11.18
CA ARG A 101 3.47 -0.06 11.51
C ARG A 101 4.18 -1.31 12.01
N LEU A 102 5.33 -1.66 11.43
CA LEU A 102 6.13 -2.80 11.90
C LEU A 102 6.72 -2.54 13.28
N GLN A 103 7.22 -1.33 13.54
CA GLN A 103 7.74 -0.92 14.83
C GLN A 103 6.63 -0.98 15.89
N GLN A 104 5.46 -0.40 15.62
CA GLN A 104 4.31 -0.48 16.53
C GLN A 104 3.91 -1.93 16.85
N ARG A 105 3.95 -2.83 15.87
CA ARG A 105 3.70 -4.26 16.09
C ARG A 105 4.79 -4.90 16.95
N LEU A 106 6.06 -4.58 16.71
CA LEU A 106 7.17 -5.09 17.50
C LEU A 106 7.08 -4.60 18.96
N ASP A 107 6.74 -3.33 19.16
CA ASP A 107 6.59 -2.74 20.49
C ASP A 107 5.44 -3.42 21.25
N TYR A 108 4.31 -3.67 20.59
CA TYR A 108 3.20 -4.45 21.15
C TYR A 108 3.62 -5.88 21.54
N GLU A 109 4.40 -6.56 20.68
CA GLU A 109 4.94 -7.88 21.04
C GLU A 109 5.89 -7.82 22.24
N ASN A 110 6.64 -6.73 22.40
CA ASN A 110 7.61 -6.54 23.50
C ASN A 110 6.95 -6.16 24.82
N SER A 111 5.89 -5.36 24.79
CA SER A 111 5.20 -4.87 25.99
C SER A 111 4.21 -5.88 26.58
N SER A 112 3.75 -6.84 25.79
CA SER A 112 2.67 -7.75 26.18
C SER A 112 3.14 -9.20 26.23
N ASP A 113 2.82 -9.87 27.33
CA ASP A 113 2.88 -11.32 27.41
C ASP A 113 1.60 -11.91 26.81
N PHE A 114 1.78 -12.97 26.03
CA PHE A 114 0.68 -13.64 25.34
C PHE A 114 0.44 -15.01 25.92
N TYR A 115 -0.85 -15.37 25.98
CA TYR A 115 -1.32 -16.67 26.40
C TYR A 115 -2.14 -17.33 25.30
N HIS A 116 -2.11 -18.65 25.24
CA HIS A 116 -2.83 -19.43 24.23
C HIS A 116 -3.15 -20.83 24.75
N CYS A 117 -4.26 -21.40 24.31
CA CYS A 117 -4.72 -22.74 24.72
C CYS A 117 -4.16 -23.89 23.87
N GLY A 118 -3.39 -23.60 22.82
CA GLY A 118 -2.81 -24.61 21.91
C GLY A 118 -3.70 -25.00 20.72
N ASN A 119 -5.01 -24.74 20.77
CA ASN A 119 -5.91 -24.97 19.64
C ASN A 119 -5.68 -23.97 18.50
N GLN A 120 -5.63 -24.44 17.26
CA GLN A 120 -5.36 -23.61 16.07
C GLN A 120 -6.47 -22.59 15.79
N ASP A 121 -7.71 -22.95 16.08
CA ASP A 121 -8.88 -22.10 15.82
C ASP A 121 -9.10 -21.03 16.90
N CYS A 122 -8.32 -21.08 17.99
CA CYS A 122 -8.43 -20.13 19.10
C CYS A 122 -7.40 -19.01 18.96
N SER A 123 -7.85 -17.77 19.18
CA SER A 123 -6.97 -16.60 19.23
C SER A 123 -6.06 -16.62 20.46
N ARG A 124 -4.92 -15.93 20.38
CA ARG A 124 -4.09 -15.64 21.55
C ARG A 124 -4.73 -14.50 22.37
N SER A 125 -4.52 -14.53 23.67
CA SER A 125 -4.96 -13.49 24.62
C SER A 125 -3.75 -12.76 25.17
N THR A 126 -3.91 -11.49 25.55
CA THR A 126 -2.91 -10.78 26.36
C THR A 126 -2.93 -11.27 27.81
N PHE A 127 -1.95 -10.88 28.62
CA PHE A 127 -1.98 -11.17 30.06
C PHE A 127 -3.23 -10.57 30.74
N GLU A 128 -3.61 -9.34 30.42
CA GLU A 128 -4.78 -8.66 30.99
C GLU A 128 -6.06 -9.44 30.65
N ASP A 129 -6.26 -9.78 29.37
CA ASP A 129 -7.42 -10.58 28.94
C ASP A 129 -7.43 -11.98 29.60
N ALA A 130 -6.25 -12.60 29.75
CA ALA A 130 -6.12 -13.89 30.39
C ALA A 130 -6.45 -13.81 31.88
N LEU A 131 -6.06 -12.73 32.56
CA LEU A 131 -6.36 -12.50 33.97
C LEU A 131 -7.87 -12.35 34.18
N ASP A 132 -8.54 -11.55 33.35
CA ASP A 132 -10.00 -11.35 33.40
C ASP A 132 -10.78 -12.65 33.16
N GLN A 133 -10.21 -13.54 32.36
CA GLN A 133 -10.79 -14.85 32.04
C GLN A 133 -10.29 -15.98 32.96
N PHE A 134 -9.59 -15.65 34.05
CA PHE A 134 -9.00 -16.63 34.99
C PHE A 134 -8.14 -17.70 34.30
N PHE A 135 -7.39 -17.29 33.28
CA PHE A 135 -6.56 -18.12 32.41
C PHE A 135 -7.33 -19.25 31.72
N LYS A 136 -8.60 -19.04 31.37
CA LYS A 136 -9.41 -19.97 30.57
C LYS A 136 -9.74 -19.36 29.22
N CYS A 137 -9.57 -20.14 28.16
CA CYS A 137 -9.88 -19.70 26.81
C CYS A 137 -11.39 -19.50 26.66
N PRO A 138 -11.86 -18.36 26.11
CA PRO A 138 -13.29 -18.06 26.04
C PRO A 138 -13.99 -18.88 24.96
N SER A 139 -13.24 -19.42 23.99
CA SER A 139 -13.78 -20.18 22.86
C SER A 139 -13.86 -21.69 23.14
N CYS A 140 -12.88 -22.26 23.85
CA CYS A 140 -12.82 -23.72 24.07
C CYS A 140 -12.76 -24.14 25.55
N GLY A 141 -12.72 -23.19 26.48
CA GLY A 141 -12.69 -23.46 27.94
C GLY A 141 -11.38 -24.05 28.46
N GLN A 142 -10.41 -24.37 27.60
CA GLN A 142 -9.11 -24.90 27.98
C GLN A 142 -8.22 -23.86 28.66
N VAL A 143 -7.26 -24.33 29.46
CA VAL A 143 -6.31 -23.46 30.16
C VAL A 143 -5.40 -22.73 29.16
N LEU A 144 -5.26 -21.42 29.37
CA LEU A 144 -4.36 -20.56 28.65
C LEU A 144 -2.94 -20.67 29.23
N ASN A 145 -1.97 -20.99 28.39
CA ASN A 145 -0.56 -21.11 28.77
C ASN A 145 0.28 -20.00 28.12
N ILE A 146 1.39 -19.62 28.75
CA ILE A 146 2.28 -18.60 28.21
C ILE A 146 2.84 -19.04 26.85
N LYS A 147 2.72 -18.17 25.86
CA LYS A 147 3.17 -18.40 24.49
C LYS A 147 4.29 -17.44 24.16
N LYS A 148 5.51 -18.00 24.04
CA LYS A 148 6.69 -17.25 23.62
C LYS A 148 6.49 -16.70 22.21
N ASN A 149 6.81 -15.42 22.04
CA ASN A 149 6.72 -14.70 20.76
C ASN A 149 8.10 -14.33 20.20
N ASP A 150 9.19 -14.91 20.72
CA ASP A 150 10.57 -14.61 20.32
C ASP A 150 10.81 -14.70 18.80
N LYS A 151 10.23 -15.73 18.16
CA LYS A 151 10.32 -15.92 16.71
C LYS A 151 9.65 -14.77 15.94
N ILE A 152 8.52 -14.29 16.43
CA ILE A 152 7.75 -13.20 15.82
C ILE A 152 8.52 -11.88 15.99
N LYS A 153 9.00 -11.59 17.21
CA LYS A 153 9.86 -10.44 17.51
C LYS A 153 11.09 -10.40 16.59
N LYS A 154 11.79 -11.52 16.46
CA LYS A 154 12.97 -11.65 15.58
C LYS A 154 12.63 -11.40 14.12
N ASN A 155 11.47 -11.88 13.65
CA ASN A 155 11.03 -11.65 12.28
C ASN A 155 10.69 -10.17 12.03
N PHE A 156 10.01 -9.50 12.97
CA PHE A 156 9.72 -8.07 12.86
C PHE A 156 10.99 -7.24 12.88
N SER A 157 11.91 -7.49 13.83
CA SER A 157 13.20 -6.81 13.91
C SER A 157 14.00 -6.96 12.61
N LYS A 158 14.17 -8.20 12.11
CA LYS A 158 14.86 -8.43 10.82
C LYS A 158 14.23 -7.66 9.66
N LYS A 159 12.89 -7.60 9.60
CA LYS A 159 12.20 -6.89 8.52
C LYS A 159 12.34 -5.37 8.65
N ILE A 160 12.31 -4.85 9.87
CA ILE A 160 12.57 -3.43 10.16
C ILE A 160 14.00 -3.06 9.73
N ASP A 161 14.99 -3.85 10.13
CA ASP A 161 16.40 -3.58 9.81
C ASP A 161 16.65 -3.60 8.29
N HIS A 162 16.05 -4.57 7.59
CA HIS A 162 16.10 -4.62 6.13
C HIS A 162 15.48 -3.38 5.47
N ILE A 163 14.28 -2.94 5.91
CA ILE A 163 13.64 -1.74 5.35
C ILE A 163 14.42 -0.47 5.70
N LYS A 164 15.03 -0.39 6.90
CA LYS A 164 15.88 0.74 7.30
C LYS A 164 17.12 0.85 6.40
N GLY A 165 17.78 -0.26 6.07
CA GLY A 165 18.91 -0.27 5.15
C GLY A 165 18.56 0.16 3.72
N ASP A 166 17.32 -0.10 3.30
CA ASP A 166 16.81 0.27 1.97
C ASP A 166 16.30 1.72 1.86
N ILE A 167 16.17 2.45 2.96
CA ILE A 167 15.83 3.87 2.97
C ILE A 167 17.16 4.63 2.89
N ARG A 168 17.39 5.37 1.81
CA ARG A 168 18.53 6.29 1.71
C ARG A 168 18.33 7.40 2.74
N ILE A 169 19.37 7.67 3.52
CA ILE A 169 19.48 8.87 4.37
C ILE A 169 20.09 9.98 3.52
#